data_AF-A0A2S4HTG4-F1
#
_entry.id   AF-A0A2S4HTG4-F1
#
_cell.length_a   1.000
_cell.length_b   1.000
_cell.length_c   1.000
_cell.angle_alpha   90.00
_cell.angle_beta   90.00
_cell.angle_gamma   90.00
#
_symmetry.space_group_name_H-M   'P 1'
#
loop_
_entity.id
_entity.type
_entity.pdbx_description
1 polymer ?
#
loop_
_entity_poly.entity_id
_entity_poly.type
_entity_poly.pdbx_seq_one_letter_code
_entity_poly.pdbx_strand_id
1 'polypeptide(L)' 'MANAVIVTAQLPQAEAQALLEALREQYRLRLNEYWYDDQYRFVADGQRHGAILAHVPVMAAQKRLMAALSQSLKAVKHS' A
#
# COMPACT_ATOMS: atom_id res chain seq x y z
N MET A 1 15.57 -1.43 -6.29
CA MET A 1 15.06 -2.82 -6.26
C MET A 1 15.68 -3.54 -7.43
N ALA A 2 16.47 -4.59 -7.21
CA ALA A 2 16.89 -5.46 -8.30
C ALA A 2 15.65 -6.20 -8.84
N ASN A 3 15.50 -6.33 -10.16
CA ASN A 3 14.40 -7.02 -10.84
C ASN A 3 12.99 -6.44 -10.59
N ALA A 4 12.85 -5.10 -10.59
CA ALA A 4 11.53 -4.48 -10.47
C ALA A 4 10.67 -4.75 -11.72
N VAL A 5 9.44 -5.23 -11.50
CA VAL A 5 8.41 -5.31 -12.55
C VAL A 5 7.69 -3.96 -12.63
N ILE A 6 7.69 -3.35 -13.81
CA ILE A 6 7.01 -2.07 -14.06
C ILE A 6 5.60 -2.35 -14.56
N VAL A 7 4.61 -1.72 -13.93
CA VAL A 7 3.21 -1.78 -14.33
C VAL A 7 2.78 -0.38 -14.76
N THR A 8 2.28 -0.25 -15.98
CA THR A 8 1.79 1.02 -16.53
C THR A 8 0.29 0.91 -16.79
N ALA A 9 -0.48 1.88 -16.28
CA ALA A 9 -1.92 1.96 -16.50
C ALA A 9 -2.30 3.43 -16.71
N GLN A 10 -3.22 3.67 -17.64
CA GLN A 10 -3.86 4.97 -17.83
C GLN A 10 -5.28 4.87 -17.27
N LEU A 11 -5.61 5.76 -16.35
CA LEU A 11 -6.91 5.81 -15.69
C LEU A 11 -7.43 7.25 -15.73
N PRO A 12 -8.72 7.46 -15.98
CA PRO A 12 -9.38 8.73 -15.66
C PRO A 12 -9.13 9.12 -14.19
N GLN A 13 -9.05 10.42 -13.93
CA GLN A 13 -8.76 10.94 -12.59
C GLN A 13 -9.74 10.41 -11.52
N ALA A 14 -11.03 10.32 -11.86
CA ALA A 14 -12.05 9.80 -10.95
C ALA A 14 -11.82 8.32 -10.59
N GLU A 15 -11.46 7.49 -11.58
CA GLU A 15 -11.15 6.07 -11.36
C GLU A 15 -9.88 5.89 -10.53
N ALA A 16 -8.82 6.66 -10.81
CA ALA A 16 -7.59 6.63 -10.04
C ALA A 16 -7.82 7.04 -8.58
N GLN A 17 -8.68 8.04 -8.33
CA GLN A 17 -9.04 8.45 -6.98
C GLN A 17 -9.87 7.37 -6.25
N ALA A 18 -10.87 6.79 -6.91
CA ALA A 18 -11.68 5.72 -6.36
C ALA A 18 -10.83 4.47 -6.03
N LEU A 19 -9.91 4.11 -6.93
CA LEU A 19 -8.97 3.01 -6.72
C LEU A 19 -8.06 3.27 -5.52
N LEU A 20 -7.55 4.50 -5.37
CA LEU A 20 -6.71 4.86 -4.23
C LEU A 20 -7.47 4.71 -2.89
N GLU A 21 -8.72 5.13 -2.82
CA GLU A 21 -9.55 4.96 -1.61
C GLU A 21 -9.84 3.49 -1.31
N ALA A 22 -10.17 2.69 -2.33
CA ALA A 22 -10.37 1.25 -2.16
C ALA A 22 -9.10 0.55 -1.64
N LEU A 23 -7.93 0.91 -2.18
CA LEU A 23 -6.64 0.39 -1.71
C LEU A 23 -6.33 0.83 -0.29
N ARG A 24 -6.67 2.05 0.12
CA ARG A 24 -6.49 2.53 1.51
C ARG A 24 -7.32 1.72 2.48
N GLU A 25 -8.60 1.50 2.18
CA GLU A 25 -9.50 0.77 3.06
C GLU A 25 -9.09 -0.69 3.20
N GLN A 26 -8.80 -1.36 2.08
CA GLN A 26 -8.30 -2.73 2.10
C GLN A 26 -6.98 -2.86 2.86
N TYR A 27 -6.08 -1.87 2.73
CA TYR A 27 -4.81 -1.86 3.46
C TYR A 27 -5.04 -1.74 4.96
N ARG A 28 -5.96 -0.85 5.37
CA ARG A 28 -6.33 -0.64 6.78
C ARG A 28 -6.92 -1.90 7.40
N LEU A 29 -7.83 -2.57 6.71
CA LEU A 29 -8.46 -3.81 7.16
C LEU A 29 -7.43 -4.92 7.37
N ARG A 30 -6.58 -5.18 6.36
CA ARG A 30 -5.52 -6.19 6.48
C ARG A 30 -4.50 -5.85 7.55
N LEU A 31 -4.09 -4.58 7.64
CA LEU A 31 -3.13 -4.16 8.66
C LEU A 31 -3.70 -4.43 10.05
N ASN A 32 -4.97 -4.15 10.27
CA ASN A 32 -5.66 -4.41 11.53
C ASN A 32 -5.67 -5.92 11.86
N GLU A 33 -6.01 -6.76 10.88
CA GLU A 33 -5.95 -8.23 11.02
C GLU A 33 -4.56 -8.71 11.45
N TYR A 34 -3.51 -8.33 10.71
CA TYR A 34 -2.13 -8.72 11.04
C TYR A 34 -1.59 -8.05 12.31
N TRP A 35 -2.11 -6.90 12.70
CA TRP A 35 -1.65 -6.20 13.91
C TRP A 35 -1.88 -7.01 15.18
N TYR A 36 -2.93 -7.83 15.18
CA TYR A 36 -3.35 -8.67 16.30
C TYR A 36 -3.07 -10.17 16.10
N ASP A 37 -2.41 -10.53 15.00
CA ASP A 37 -1.95 -11.90 14.77
C ASP A 37 -0.82 -12.24 15.77
N ASP A 38 -0.89 -13.43 16.37
CA ASP A 38 0.08 -13.92 17.34
C ASP A 38 1.52 -13.92 16.78
N GLN A 39 1.68 -14.05 15.45
CA GLN A 39 2.99 -13.98 14.77
C GLN A 39 3.72 -12.65 15.04
N TYR A 40 2.99 -11.56 15.28
CA TYR A 40 3.56 -10.23 15.48
C TYR A 40 3.46 -9.71 16.93
N ARG A 41 2.90 -10.53 17.82
CA ARG A 41 2.62 -10.17 19.22
C ARG A 41 3.85 -9.75 20.02
N PHE A 42 5.00 -10.36 19.74
CA PHE A 42 6.27 -10.06 20.42
C PHE A 42 7.13 -9.04 19.66
N VAL A 43 6.68 -8.57 18.50
CA VAL A 43 7.38 -7.51 17.76
C VAL A 43 7.07 -6.18 18.42
N ALA A 44 8.12 -5.43 18.75
CA ALA A 44 8.00 -4.08 19.29
C ALA A 44 7.14 -3.18 18.39
N ASP A 45 6.30 -2.35 18.98
CA ASP A 45 5.27 -1.58 18.26
C ASP A 45 5.85 -0.74 17.10
N GLY A 46 7.02 -0.12 17.29
CA GLY A 46 7.70 0.66 16.25
C GLY A 46 8.26 -0.17 15.08
N GLN A 47 8.38 -1.49 15.25
CA GLN A 47 8.91 -2.42 14.24
C GLN A 47 7.82 -3.29 13.61
N ARG A 48 6.65 -3.40 14.26
CA ARG A 48 5.57 -4.30 13.83
C ARG A 48 5.12 -4.03 12.40
N HIS A 49 4.94 -2.76 12.03
CA HIS A 49 4.57 -2.41 10.65
C HIS A 49 5.61 -2.87 9.63
N GLY A 50 6.90 -2.67 9.92
CA GLY A 50 7.99 -3.11 9.06
C GLY A 50 8.05 -4.63 8.93
N ALA A 51 7.84 -5.36 10.03
CA ALA A 51 7.79 -6.82 10.05
C ALA A 51 6.62 -7.36 9.21
N ILE A 52 5.42 -6.81 9.36
CA ILE A 52 4.26 -7.18 8.54
C ILE A 52 4.57 -7.00 7.04
N LEU A 53 5.16 -5.86 6.66
CA LEU A 53 5.51 -5.59 5.27
C LEU A 53 6.61 -6.52 4.72
N ALA A 54 7.51 -7.02 5.57
CA ALA A 54 8.53 -7.97 5.16
C ALA A 54 7.95 -9.38 4.91
N HIS A 55 6.91 -9.76 5.66
CA HIS A 55 6.31 -11.10 5.61
C HIS A 55 5.06 -11.19 4.73
N VAL A 56 4.41 -10.07 4.42
CA VAL A 56 3.17 -10.02 3.63
C VAL A 56 3.41 -9.25 2.32
N PRO A 57 3.87 -9.92 1.24
CA PRO A 57 4.27 -9.26 -0.01
C PRO A 57 3.18 -8.39 -0.63
N VAL A 58 1.91 -8.83 -0.55
CA VAL A 58 0.78 -8.09 -1.09
C VAL A 58 0.59 -6.72 -0.41
N MET A 59 0.82 -6.62 0.91
CA MET A 59 0.76 -5.34 1.62
C MET A 59 1.93 -4.43 1.24
N ALA A 60 3.11 -5.00 1.04
CA ALA A 60 4.27 -4.26 0.57
C ALA A 60 4.05 -3.71 -0.85
N ALA A 61 3.43 -4.49 -1.73
CA ALA A 61 3.04 -4.04 -3.07
C ALA A 61 1.97 -2.94 -3.00
N GLN A 62 0.91 -3.15 -2.21
CA GLN A 62 -0.19 -2.22 -2.02
C GLN A 62 0.29 -0.86 -1.49
N LYS A 63 1.17 -0.84 -0.48
CA LYS A 63 1.79 0.41 0.03
C LYS A 63 2.53 1.17 -1.07
N ARG A 64 3.29 0.48 -1.92
CA ARG A 64 4.01 1.09 -3.05
C ARG A 64 3.05 1.63 -4.11
N LEU A 65 2.02 0.87 -4.45
CA LEU A 65 1.00 1.28 -5.42
C LEU A 65 0.21 2.50 -4.95
N MET A 66 -0.22 2.51 -3.68
CA MET A 66 -0.89 3.68 -3.07
C MET A 66 -0.01 4.93 -3.14
N ALA A 67 1.29 4.80 -2.86
CA ALA A 67 2.24 5.90 -2.96
C ALA A 67 2.39 6.41 -4.41
N ALA A 68 2.54 5.51 -5.37
CA ALA A 68 2.62 5.85 -6.79
C ALA A 68 1.34 6.55 -7.28
N LEU A 69 0.17 5.99 -7.00
CA LEU A 69 -1.12 6.60 -7.35
C LEU A 69 -1.29 7.98 -6.71
N SER A 70 -0.94 8.13 -5.43
CA SER A 70 -1.01 9.42 -4.73
C SER A 70 -0.09 10.47 -5.36
N GLN A 71 1.10 10.07 -5.85
CA GLN A 71 2.03 10.96 -6.54
C GLN A 71 1.50 11.34 -7.93
N SER A 72 1.02 10.38 -8.71
CA SER A 72 0.44 10.62 -10.04
C SER A 72 -0.79 11.53 -9.97
N LEU A 73 -1.71 11.31 -9.02
CA LEU A 73 -2.88 12.17 -8.81
C LEU A 73 -2.50 13.60 -8.42
N LYS A 74 -1.44 13.78 -7.62
CA LYS A 74 -0.92 15.12 -7.29
C LYS A 74 -0.35 15.81 -8.52
N ALA A 75 0.42 15.09 -9.35
CA ALA A 75 0.99 15.65 -10.58
C ALA A 75 -0.11 16.16 -11.53
N VAL A 76 -1.17 15.37 -11.74
CA VAL A 76 -2.30 15.75 -12.60
C VAL A 76 -3.06 16.97 -12.06
N LYS A 77 -3.24 17.11 -10.74
CA LYS A 77 -3.89 18.29 -10.15
C LYS A 77 -3.12 19.61 -10.33
N HIS A 78 -1.82 19.52 -10.61
CA HIS A 78 -0.95 20.68 -10.85
C HIS A 78 -0.56 20.84 -12.33
N SER A 79 -1.17 20.05 -13.22
CA SER A 79 -1.02 20.12 -14.68
C SER A 79 -2.13 20.97 -15.29
#